data_AF-A0A2V2S3V1-F1
#
_entry.id   AF-A0A2V2S3V1-F1
#
_cell.length_a   1.000
_cell.length_b   1.000
_cell.length_c   1.000
_cell.angle_alpha   90.00
_cell.angle_beta   90.00
_cell.angle_gamma   90.00
#
_symmetry.space_group_name_H-M   'P 1'
#
loop_
_entity.id
_entity.type
_entity.pdbx_description
1 polymer ?
#
loop_
_entity_poly.entity_id
_entity_poly.type
_entity_poly.pdbx_seq_one_letter_code
_entity_poly.pdbx_strand_id
1 'polypeptide(L)' 'MDPPTCADRRQFAQELADFRAKMSLTQDDLAAKLGVSRRTLQNWERVITRPIGRFWREIRSALCARA' A
#
# COMPACT_ATOMS: atom_id res chain seq x y z
N MET A 1 7.74 -14.39 -16.05
CA MET A 1 6.45 -13.74 -15.74
C MET A 1 6.73 -12.63 -14.75
N ASP A 2 7.26 -11.52 -15.23
CA ASP A 2 7.38 -10.31 -14.43
C ASP A 2 5.97 -9.74 -14.18
N PRO A 3 5.62 -9.37 -12.93
CA PRO A 3 4.32 -8.79 -12.64
C PRO A 3 4.20 -7.46 -13.40
N PRO A 4 3.02 -7.09 -13.92
CA PRO A 4 2.85 -5.89 -14.73
C PRO A 4 3.40 -4.69 -13.98
N THR A 5 4.49 -4.13 -14.49
CA THR A 5 5.14 -2.92 -14.00
C THR A 5 4.27 -1.71 -14.35
N CYS A 6 3.08 -1.56 -13.75
CA CYS A 6 2.16 -0.46 -14.06
C CYS A 6 1.32 -0.06 -12.84
N ALA A 7 1.98 0.33 -11.76
CA ALA A 7 1.50 1.43 -10.93
C ALA A 7 2.74 2.29 -10.68
N ASP A 8 2.73 3.53 -11.15
CA ASP A 8 3.78 4.49 -10.80
C ASP A 8 3.94 4.43 -9.26
N ARG A 9 5.17 4.34 -8.75
CA ARG A 9 5.40 4.25 -7.29
C ARG A 9 4.75 5.43 -6.56
N ARG A 10 4.63 6.58 -7.23
CA ARG A 10 3.90 7.75 -6.71
C ARG A 10 2.39 7.53 -6.70
N GLN A 11 1.83 6.97 -7.77
CA GLN A 11 0.41 6.66 -7.85
C GLN A 11 0.02 5.64 -6.78
N PHE A 12 0.83 4.61 -6.57
CA PHE A 12 0.65 3.65 -5.49
C PHE A 12 0.69 4.30 -4.10
N ALA A 13 1.69 5.14 -3.85
CA ALA A 13 1.81 5.87 -2.58
C ALA A 13 0.60 6.78 -2.34
N GLN A 14 0.11 7.43 -3.39
CA GLN A 14 -1.07 8.29 -3.36
C GLN A 14 -2.34 7.47 -3.07
N GLU A 15 -2.55 6.34 -3.76
CA GLU A 15 -3.69 5.44 -3.52
C GLU A 15 -3.72 4.93 -2.07
N LEU A 16 -2.55 4.62 -1.50
CA LEU A 16 -2.41 4.20 -0.11
C LEU A 16 -2.83 5.33 0.85
N ALA A 17 -2.32 6.55 0.61
CA ALA A 17 -2.64 7.72 1.42
C ALA A 17 -4.14 8.08 1.33
N ASP A 18 -4.71 8.02 0.12
CA ASP A 18 -6.12 8.29 -0.14
C ASP A 18 -7.01 7.24 0.52
N PHE A 19 -6.65 5.96 0.43
CA PHE A 19 -7.35 4.88 1.11
C PHE A 19 -7.35 5.09 2.63
N ARG A 20 -6.17 5.42 3.19
CA ARG A 20 -5.99 5.69 4.62
C ARG A 20 -6.86 6.88 5.07
N ALA A 21 -6.86 7.97 4.31
CA ALA A 21 -7.68 9.15 4.57
C ALA A 21 -9.18 8.83 4.51
N LYS A 22 -9.62 8.12 3.47
CA LYS A 22 -11.03 7.73 3.28
C LYS A 22 -11.55 6.78 4.36
N MET A 23 -10.68 5.96 4.94
CA MET A 23 -11.04 5.01 6.01
C MET A 23 -10.74 5.58 7.40
N SER A 24 -10.27 6.83 7.51
CA SER A 24 -9.82 7.46 8.75
C SER A 24 -8.84 6.58 9.56
N LEU A 25 -8.00 5.81 8.87
CA LEU A 25 -7.03 4.91 9.49
C LEU A 25 -5.74 5.66 9.82
N THR A 26 -5.07 5.25 10.91
CA THR A 26 -3.70 5.67 11.14
C THR A 26 -2.74 4.84 10.28
N GLN A 27 -1.47 5.27 10.18
CA GLN A 27 -0.43 4.43 9.57
C GLN A 27 -0.26 3.10 10.30
N ASP A 28 -0.53 3.07 11.60
CA ASP A 28 -0.41 1.86 12.41
C ASP A 28 -1.54 0.88 12.09
N ASP A 29 -2.79 1.36 12.03
CA ASP A 29 -3.95 0.53 11.67
C ASP A 29 -3.83 -0.09 10.28
N LEU A 30 -3.40 0.71 9.29
CA LEU A 30 -3.23 0.21 7.94
C LEU A 30 -2.05 -0.78 7.85
N ALA A 31 -0.97 -0.53 8.59
CA ALA A 31 0.16 -1.44 8.65
C ALA A 31 -0.24 -2.77 9.31
N ALA A 32 -1.00 -2.73 10.41
CA ALA A 32 -1.54 -3.91 11.08
C ALA A 32 -2.47 -4.72 10.17
N LYS A 33 -3.38 -4.05 9.44
CA LYS A 33 -4.25 -4.69 8.43
C LYS A 33 -3.48 -5.38 7.32
N LEU A 34 -2.37 -4.78 6.88
CA LEU A 34 -1.52 -5.32 5.82
C LEU A 34 -0.45 -6.31 6.33
N GLY A 35 -0.36 -6.54 7.64
CA GLY A 35 0.65 -7.40 8.24
C GLY A 35 2.09 -6.89 8.05
N VAL A 36 2.28 -5.58 7.93
CA VAL A 36 3.59 -4.93 7.77
C VAL A 36 3.90 -4.02 8.95
N SER A 37 5.16 -3.64 9.11
CA SER A 37 5.53 -2.64 10.10
C SER A 37 5.07 -1.25 9.67
N ARG A 38 4.74 -0.38 10.64
CA ARG A 38 4.43 1.04 10.37
C ARG A 38 5.54 1.75 9.59
N ARG A 39 6.81 1.37 9.82
CA ARG A 39 7.96 1.92 9.08
C ARG A 39 7.99 1.47 7.62
N THR A 40 7.60 0.22 7.35
CA THR A 40 7.44 -0.29 5.97
C THR A 40 6.36 0.51 5.24
N LEU A 41 5.21 0.73 5.87
CA LEU A 41 4.11 1.51 5.31
C LEU A 41 4.54 2.97 5.04
N GLN A 42 5.21 3.62 6.00
CA GLN A 42 5.74 4.96 5.83
C GLN A 42 6.71 5.05 4.63
N ASN A 43 7.58 4.05 4.45
CA ASN A 43 8.53 4.04 3.33
C ASN A 43 7.82 3.85 1.98
N TRP A 44 6.68 3.16 1.96
CA TRP A 44 5.84 3.02 0.78
C TRP A 44 5.14 4.34 0.43
N GLU A 45 4.52 4.99 1.40
CA GLU A 45 3.87 6.31 1.23
C GLU A 45 4.88 7.40 0.82
N ARG A 46 6.15 7.29 1.25
CA ARG A 46 7.22 8.22 0.87
C ARG A 46 7.96 7.84 -0.41
N VAL A 47 7.54 6.79 -1.10
CA VAL A 47 8.17 6.32 -2.35
C VAL A 47 9.64 5.88 -2.16
N ILE A 48 10.06 5.57 -0.93
CA ILE A 48 11.44 5.19 -0.59
C ILE A 48 11.73 3.72 -0.91
N THR A 49 10.80 2.82 -0.60
CA THR A 49 10.97 1.38 -0.84
C THR A 49 9.81 0.79 -1.63
N ARG A 50 10.06 -0.25 -2.42
CA ARG A 50 9.02 -0.99 -3.14
C ARG A 50 8.48 -2.15 -2.28
N PRO A 51 7.16 -2.41 -2.28
CA PRO A 51 6.62 -3.67 -1.82
C PRO A 51 7.20 -4.81 -2.66
N ILE A 52 7.71 -5.85 -2.00
CA ILE A 52 8.11 -7.09 -2.69
C ILE A 52 6.88 -7.89 -3.12
N GLY A 53 7.00 -8.65 -4.21
CA GLY A 53 5.92 -9.35 -4.93
C GLY A 53 4.76 -9.89 -4.07
N ARG A 54 5.06 -10.55 -2.95
CA ARG A 54 4.05 -11.15 -2.07
C ARG A 54 3.07 -10.15 -1.43
N PHE A 55 3.50 -8.91 -1.18
CA PHE A 55 2.65 -7.89 -0.54
C PHE A 55 1.67 -7.26 -1.54
N TRP A 56 1.95 -7.33 -2.84
CA TRP A 56 1.06 -6.78 -3.87
C TRP A 56 -0.32 -7.44 -3.86
N ARG A 57 -0.43 -8.71 -3.46
CA ARG A 57 -1.71 -9.40 -3.36
C ARG A 57 -2.58 -8.82 -2.24
N GLU A 58 -2.01 -8.70 -1.05
CA GLU A 58 -2.69 -8.14 0.13
C GLU A 58 -3.06 -6.67 -0.09
N ILE A 59 -2.13 -5.87 -0.60
CA ILE A 59 -2.38 -4.44 -0.85
C ILE A 59 -3.44 -4.27 -1.95
N ARG A 60 -3.34 -5.02 -3.05
CA ARG A 60 -4.35 -4.96 -4.11
C ARG A 60 -5.71 -5.43 -3.60
N SER A 61 -5.78 -6.45 -2.73
CA SER A 61 -7.03 -6.86 -2.12
C SER A 61 -7.61 -5.76 -1.23
N ALA A 62 -6.80 -5.12 -0.39
CA ALA A 62 -7.21 -4.01 0.45
C ALA A 62 -7.70 -2.78 -0.35
N LEU A 63 -7.06 -2.48 -1.48
CA LEU A 63 -7.47 -1.41 -2.39
C LEU A 63 -8.69 -1.77 -3.25
N CYS A 64 -8.79 -3.02 -3.69
CA CYS A 64 -9.84 -3.54 -4.58
C CYS A 64 -11.13 -3.92 -3.84
N ALA A 65 -11.10 -4.10 -2.50
CA ALA A 65 -12.29 -4.30 -1.67
C ALA A 65 -13.25 -3.07 -1.64
N ARG A 66 -13.07 -2.11 -2.55
CA ARG A 66 -13.89 -0.91 -2.79
C ARG A 66 -14.39 -0.79 -4.24
N ALA A 67 -14.34 -1.84 -5.06
CA ALA A 67 -15.04 -1.89 -6.34
C ALA A 67 -16.49 -2.39 -6.15
#